data_AF-A0A060CC86-F1
#
_entry.id   AF-A0A060CC86-F1
#
_cell.length_a   1.000
_cell.length_b   1.000
_cell.length_c   1.000
_cell.angle_alpha   90.00
_cell.angle_beta   90.00
_cell.angle_gamma   90.00
#
_symmetry.space_group_name_H-M   'P 1'
#
loop_
_entity.id
_entity.type
_entity.pdbx_description
1 polymer ?
#
loop_
_entity_poly.entity_id
_entity_poly.type
_entity_poly.pdbx_seq_one_letter_code
_entity_poly.pdbx_strand_id
1 'polypeptide(L)'
;EVIGRYAPLPADVPADRASAPCPEVRLSAWWTLEEIRAVLPEPVNAGPTPDLADLGADCALALLSTEVYADDEVLDLGDVRDRAIVLVDGRPIATVGRSDGSSVVRLPEVDGLLEVLVEDLGRINYGPLIGQSKGLAGGRAHKAA
;
A
#
# COMPACT_ATOMS: atom_id res chain seq x y z
N GLU A 1 27.89 16.07 27.72
CA GLU A 1 28.78 15.63 28.84
C GLU A 1 29.87 14.62 28.46
N VAL A 2 29.64 13.63 27.59
CA VAL A 2 30.65 12.56 27.35
C VAL A 2 31.86 13.05 26.55
N ILE A 3 31.65 13.66 25.38
CA ILE A 3 32.75 14.14 24.51
C ILE A 3 33.59 15.23 25.20
N GLY A 4 32.94 16.09 25.98
CA GLY A 4 33.59 17.19 26.73
C GLY A 4 34.62 16.75 27.76
N ARG A 5 34.64 15.47 28.15
CA ARG A 5 35.69 14.91 29.04
C ARG A 5 37.01 14.66 28.31
N TYR A 6 36.96 14.49 26.99
CA TYR A 6 38.09 14.07 26.17
C TYR A 6 38.54 15.14 25.16
N ALA A 7 37.69 16.13 24.88
CA ALA A 7 38.00 17.26 24.01
C ALA A 7 37.19 18.51 24.39
N PRO A 8 37.73 19.72 24.19
CA PRO A 8 36.94 20.95 24.38
C PRO A 8 35.76 20.97 23.41
N LEU A 9 34.60 21.40 23.92
CA LEU A 9 33.38 21.56 23.12
C LEU A 9 33.22 23.04 22.70
N PRO A 10 32.63 23.31 21.53
CA PRO A 10 32.23 24.67 21.15
C PRO A 10 31.29 25.28 22.20
N ALA A 11 31.53 26.55 22.55
CA ALA A 11 30.68 27.28 23.49
C ALA A 11 29.32 27.67 22.87
N ASP A 12 29.28 27.83 21.56
CA ASP A 12 28.07 28.16 20.82
C ASP A 12 27.17 26.94 20.66
N VAL A 13 26.25 26.78 21.61
CA VAL A 13 25.14 25.84 21.52
C VAL A 13 23.92 26.60 21.03
N PRO A 14 23.33 26.25 19.87
CA PRO A 14 22.09 26.85 19.41
C PRO A 14 21.00 26.72 20.49
N ALA A 15 20.21 27.77 20.68
CA ALA A 15 19.04 27.68 21.55
C ALA A 15 18.05 26.65 21.00
N ASP A 16 17.33 25.99 21.91
CA ASP A 16 16.26 25.08 21.53
C ASP A 16 15.21 25.81 20.69
N ARG A 17 14.73 25.13 19.65
CA ARG A 17 13.67 25.65 18.81
C ARG A 17 12.37 25.72 19.63
N ALA A 18 11.80 26.90 19.76
CA ALA A 18 10.47 27.06 20.33
C ALA A 18 9.42 26.32 19.47
N SER A 19 8.39 25.77 20.11
CA SER A 19 7.27 25.14 19.41
C SER A 19 6.61 26.11 18.44
N ALA A 20 6.32 25.63 17.23
CA ALA A 20 5.52 26.40 16.28
C ALA A 20 4.05 26.41 16.73
N PRO A 21 3.28 27.46 16.42
CA PRO A 21 1.82 27.44 16.58
C PRO A 21 1.20 26.24 15.85
N CYS A 22 0.23 25.58 16.49
CA CYS A 22 -0.49 24.44 15.93
C CYS A 22 -1.99 24.80 15.83
N PRO A 23 -2.43 25.42 14.72
CA PRO A 23 -3.84 25.73 14.54
C PRO A 23 -4.66 24.47 14.25
N GLU A 24 -5.89 24.41 14.76
CA GLU A 24 -6.84 23.38 14.35
C GLU A 24 -7.35 23.64 12.94
N VAL A 25 -7.30 22.62 12.09
CA VAL A 25 -7.83 22.67 10.71
C VAL A 25 -8.95 21.64 10.59
N ARG A 26 -10.14 22.09 10.16
CA ARG A 26 -11.24 21.19 9.83
C ARG A 26 -11.13 20.73 8.38
N LEU A 27 -11.02 19.42 8.18
CA LEU A 27 -11.20 18.80 6.87
C LEU A 27 -12.68 18.88 6.48
N SER A 28 -12.98 19.52 5.34
CA SER A 28 -14.35 19.82 4.91
C SER A 28 -14.74 19.16 3.59
N ALA A 29 -13.80 18.46 2.95
CA ALA A 29 -14.00 17.70 1.72
C ALA A 29 -13.31 16.35 1.83
N TRP A 30 -13.91 15.35 1.20
CA TRP A 30 -13.37 14.01 1.03
C TRP A 30 -13.87 13.47 -0.31
N TRP A 31 -13.13 12.53 -0.87
CA TRP A 31 -13.51 11.82 -2.08
C TRP A 31 -13.50 10.32 -1.83
N THR A 32 -14.41 9.60 -2.46
CA THR A 32 -14.39 8.14 -2.51
C THR A 32 -13.34 7.65 -3.49
N LEU A 33 -12.96 6.37 -3.39
CA LEU A 33 -12.07 5.76 -4.37
C LEU A 33 -12.68 5.78 -5.79
N GLU A 34 -14.00 5.63 -5.89
CA GLU A 34 -14.73 5.73 -7.16
C GLU A 34 -14.62 7.13 -7.78
N GLU A 35 -14.77 8.19 -6.98
CA GLU A 35 -14.59 9.57 -7.45
C GLU A 35 -13.13 9.85 -7.85
N ILE A 36 -12.17 9.31 -7.11
CA ILE A 36 -10.74 9.42 -7.45
C ILE A 36 -10.44 8.68 -8.76
N ARG A 37 -11.05 7.52 -9.00
CA ARG A 37 -10.85 6.74 -10.23
C ARG A 37 -11.20 7.54 -11.49
N ALA A 38 -12.21 8.41 -11.41
CA ALA A 38 -12.61 9.28 -12.53
C ALA A 38 -11.55 10.33 -12.91
N VAL A 39 -10.54 10.56 -12.06
CA VAL A 39 -9.45 11.53 -12.30
C VAL A 39 -8.07 10.89 -12.32
N LEU A 40 -7.97 9.55 -12.16
CA LEU A 40 -6.71 8.82 -12.32
C LEU A 40 -6.28 8.81 -13.80
N PRO A 41 -4.97 8.66 -14.08
CA PRO A 41 -4.49 8.38 -15.42
C PRO A 41 -5.13 7.13 -16.01
N GLU A 42 -5.14 7.03 -17.34
CA GLU A 42 -5.58 5.83 -18.05
C GLU A 42 -4.87 4.57 -17.50
N PRO A 43 -5.61 3.48 -17.22
CA PRO A 43 -5.02 2.25 -16.74
C PRO A 43 -4.01 1.69 -17.74
N VAL A 44 -2.86 1.26 -17.21
CA VAL A 44 -1.86 0.52 -17.99
C VAL A 44 -2.05 -0.97 -17.78
N ASN A 45 -1.91 -1.76 -18.84
CA ASN A 45 -1.85 -3.21 -18.70
C ASN A 45 -0.47 -3.60 -18.17
N ALA A 46 -0.40 -3.94 -16.89
CA ALA A 46 0.84 -4.24 -16.18
C ALA A 46 1.07 -5.74 -15.97
N GLY A 47 0.26 -6.60 -16.61
CA GLY A 47 0.28 -8.04 -16.37
C GLY A 47 -0.30 -8.45 -15.00
N PRO A 48 -0.16 -9.73 -14.61
CA PRO A 48 -0.92 -10.29 -13.51
C PRO A 48 -0.49 -9.80 -12.11
N THR A 49 0.80 -9.50 -11.90
CA THR A 49 1.31 -9.01 -10.62
C THR A 49 2.52 -8.07 -10.82
N PRO A 50 2.30 -6.78 -11.11
CA PRO A 50 3.39 -5.84 -11.37
C PRO A 50 4.13 -5.45 -10.08
N ASP A 51 5.42 -5.12 -10.20
CA ASP A 51 6.13 -4.35 -9.18
C ASP A 51 5.59 -2.91 -9.21
N LEU A 52 5.39 -2.29 -8.06
CA LEU A 52 5.02 -0.86 -8.00
C LEU A 52 6.06 0.02 -8.71
N ALA A 53 7.33 -0.36 -8.70
CA ALA A 53 8.38 0.37 -9.41
C ALA A 53 8.17 0.42 -10.93
N ASP A 54 7.53 -0.61 -11.51
CA ASP A 54 7.19 -0.65 -12.94
C ASP A 54 6.04 0.32 -13.29
N LEU A 55 5.22 0.68 -12.29
CA LEU A 55 4.13 1.65 -12.42
C LEU A 55 4.59 3.10 -12.21
N GLY A 56 5.76 3.29 -11.60
CA GLY A 56 6.40 4.59 -11.39
C GLY A 56 7.41 4.55 -10.25
N ALA A 57 8.53 5.26 -10.40
CA ALA A 57 9.64 5.21 -9.44
C ALA A 57 9.25 5.59 -7.99
N ASP A 58 8.28 6.50 -7.83
CA ASP A 58 7.77 6.98 -6.54
C ASP A 58 6.33 6.46 -6.24
N CYS A 59 5.91 5.38 -6.90
CA CYS A 59 4.60 4.80 -6.70
C CYS A 59 4.49 4.16 -5.31
N ALA A 60 3.76 4.80 -4.38
CA ALA A 60 3.47 4.26 -3.05
C ALA A 60 2.10 3.57 -2.97
N LEU A 61 1.20 3.88 -3.91
CA LEU A 61 -0.15 3.33 -4.00
C LEU A 61 -0.44 2.93 -5.44
N ALA A 62 -0.92 1.71 -5.64
CA ALA A 62 -1.38 1.21 -6.93
C ALA A 62 -2.77 0.60 -6.81
N LEU A 63 -3.68 0.97 -7.71
CA LEU A 63 -4.98 0.34 -7.84
C LEU A 63 -4.93 -0.69 -8.96
N LEU A 64 -4.96 -1.97 -8.60
CA LEU A 64 -5.03 -3.08 -9.55
C LEU A 64 -6.49 -3.47 -9.75
N SER A 65 -6.93 -3.70 -10.97
CA SER A 65 -8.32 -4.05 -11.27
C SER A 65 -8.44 -5.20 -12.26
N THR A 66 -9.40 -6.08 -12.02
CA THR A 66 -9.80 -7.16 -12.94
C THR A 66 -11.28 -7.46 -12.78
N GLU A 67 -11.88 -8.15 -13.74
CA GLU A 67 -13.20 -8.75 -13.55
C GLU A 67 -13.10 -10.01 -12.67
N VAL A 68 -14.14 -10.27 -11.89
CA VAL A 68 -14.40 -11.53 -11.19
C VAL A 68 -15.80 -12.02 -11.53
N TYR A 69 -15.99 -13.33 -11.46
CA TYR A 69 -17.25 -13.99 -11.80
C TYR A 69 -17.86 -14.66 -10.58
N ALA A 70 -19.17 -14.91 -10.61
CA ALA A 70 -19.88 -15.48 -9.47
C ALA A 70 -19.38 -16.86 -9.04
N ASP A 71 -18.66 -17.58 -9.90
CA ASP A 71 -18.03 -18.85 -9.59
C ASP A 71 -16.57 -18.73 -9.09
N ASP A 72 -15.99 -17.52 -9.06
CA ASP A 72 -14.74 -17.25 -8.35
C ASP A 72 -15.00 -17.14 -6.85
N GLU A 73 -14.65 -18.17 -6.10
CA GLU A 73 -14.92 -18.23 -4.66
C GLU A 73 -13.78 -17.64 -3.82
N VAL A 74 -12.56 -17.66 -4.35
CA VAL A 74 -11.33 -17.38 -3.60
C VAL A 74 -10.38 -16.49 -4.39
N LEU A 75 -9.92 -15.42 -3.75
CA LEU A 75 -8.79 -14.61 -4.17
C LEU A 75 -7.56 -14.99 -3.32
N ASP A 76 -6.54 -15.57 -3.95
CA ASP A 76 -5.21 -15.71 -3.38
C ASP A 76 -4.39 -14.49 -3.80
N LEU A 77 -4.02 -13.61 -2.87
CA LEU A 77 -3.23 -12.42 -3.18
C LEU A 77 -1.74 -12.73 -3.39
N GLY A 78 -1.30 -13.98 -3.15
CA GLY A 78 0.10 -14.36 -3.18
C GLY A 78 0.88 -13.71 -2.04
N ASP A 79 2.06 -13.18 -2.34
CA ASP A 79 2.88 -12.41 -1.38
C ASP A 79 2.55 -10.91 -1.46
N VAL A 80 1.97 -10.38 -0.38
CA VAL A 80 1.53 -8.98 -0.27
C VAL A 80 2.67 -8.12 0.30
N ARG A 81 3.08 -7.09 -0.44
CA ARG A 81 4.24 -6.24 -0.14
C ARG A 81 3.87 -4.75 -0.27
N ASP A 82 3.25 -4.12 0.72
CA ASP A 82 3.09 -4.64 2.10
C ASP A 82 1.65 -4.71 2.59
N ARG A 83 0.73 -3.98 1.96
CA ARG A 83 -0.67 -4.00 2.35
C ARG A 83 -1.57 -3.95 1.12
N ALA A 84 -2.64 -4.71 1.16
CA ALA A 84 -3.65 -4.78 0.12
C ALA A 84 -5.04 -4.57 0.74
N ILE A 85 -5.82 -3.66 0.16
CA ILE A 85 -7.24 -3.49 0.46
C ILE A 85 -8.01 -4.03 -0.74
N VAL A 86 -8.84 -5.04 -0.51
CA VAL A 86 -9.61 -5.73 -1.55
C VAL A 86 -11.02 -5.17 -1.58
N LEU A 87 -11.48 -4.77 -2.75
CA LEU A 87 -12.82 -4.25 -2.99
C LEU A 87 -13.51 -5.02 -4.10
N VAL A 88 -14.82 -5.22 -3.98
CA VAL A 88 -15.68 -5.68 -5.07
C VAL A 88 -16.75 -4.64 -5.31
N ASP A 89 -16.85 -4.13 -6.54
CA ASP A 89 -17.73 -3.02 -6.93
C ASP A 89 -17.61 -1.82 -5.98
N GLY A 90 -16.36 -1.44 -5.66
CA GLY A 90 -16.04 -0.33 -4.77
C GLY A 90 -16.30 -0.58 -3.28
N ARG A 91 -16.76 -1.77 -2.87
CA ARG A 91 -17.01 -2.12 -1.46
C ARG A 91 -15.83 -2.89 -0.88
N PRO A 92 -15.17 -2.41 0.19
CA PRO A 92 -14.07 -3.14 0.81
C PRO A 92 -14.56 -4.42 1.47
N ILE A 93 -13.95 -5.55 1.10
CA ILE A 93 -14.26 -6.87 1.65
C ILE A 93 -13.14 -7.44 2.52
N ALA A 94 -11.89 -6.99 2.32
CA ALA A 94 -10.75 -7.43 3.11
C ALA A 94 -9.62 -6.39 3.15
N THR A 95 -8.79 -6.49 4.18
CA THR A 95 -7.46 -5.89 4.24
C THR A 95 -6.49 -6.98 4.60
N VAL A 96 -5.40 -7.11 3.85
CA VAL A 96 -4.35 -8.10 4.05
C VAL A 96 -3.03 -7.37 4.18
N GLY A 97 -2.33 -7.63 5.27
CA GLY A 97 -0.97 -7.18 5.52
C GLY A 97 0.06 -8.28 5.26
N ARG A 98 1.28 -7.86 4.97
CA ARG A 98 2.44 -8.74 4.75
C ARG A 98 2.70 -9.78 5.84
N SER A 99 2.42 -9.43 7.09
CA SER A 99 2.67 -10.30 8.25
C SER A 99 1.45 -11.10 8.67
N ASP A 100 0.36 -11.00 7.92
CA ASP A 100 -0.83 -11.80 8.18
C ASP A 100 -0.55 -13.26 7.81
N GLY A 101 -1.05 -14.19 8.61
CA GLY A 101 -0.83 -15.62 8.40
C GLY A 101 -1.53 -16.22 7.17
N SER A 102 -2.30 -15.40 6.44
CA SER A 102 -3.05 -15.80 5.25
C SER A 102 -3.20 -14.61 4.30
N SER A 103 -2.97 -14.85 3.01
CA SER A 103 -3.23 -13.92 1.91
C SER A 103 -4.47 -14.29 1.09
N VAL A 104 -5.26 -15.23 1.61
CA VAL A 104 -6.47 -15.75 0.97
C VAL A 104 -7.70 -14.99 1.45
N VAL A 105 -8.49 -14.49 0.51
CA VAL A 105 -9.72 -13.73 0.72
C VAL A 105 -10.88 -14.46 0.05
N ARG A 106 -12.01 -14.64 0.75
CA ARG A 106 -13.23 -15.17 0.15
C ARG A 106 -13.90 -14.08 -0.69
N LEU A 107 -14.27 -14.43 -1.91
CA LEU A 107 -15.01 -13.55 -2.81
C LEU A 107 -16.53 -13.76 -2.63
N PRO A 108 -17.34 -12.71 -2.78
CA PRO A 108 -18.79 -12.85 -2.90
C PRO A 108 -19.16 -13.51 -4.24
N GLU A 109 -20.26 -14.28 -4.26
CA GLU A 109 -20.81 -14.92 -5.47
C GLU A 109 -21.48 -13.87 -6.39
N VAL A 110 -20.68 -13.02 -7.03
CA VAL A 110 -21.14 -11.96 -7.94
C VAL A 110 -20.24 -11.83 -9.16
N ASP A 111 -20.82 -11.45 -10.28
CA ASP A 111 -20.07 -10.89 -11.41
C ASP A 111 -19.81 -9.42 -11.13
N GLY A 112 -18.56 -8.96 -11.21
CA GLY A 112 -18.25 -7.57 -10.86
C GLY A 112 -16.80 -7.18 -11.06
N LEU A 113 -16.50 -5.95 -10.66
CA LEU A 113 -15.15 -5.41 -10.68
C LEU A 113 -14.44 -5.72 -9.37
N LEU A 114 -13.36 -6.50 -9.44
CA LEU A 114 -12.41 -6.66 -8.35
C LEU A 114 -11.35 -5.58 -8.43
N GLU A 115 -11.17 -4.86 -7.34
CA GLU A 115 -10.11 -3.87 -7.18
C GLU A 115 -9.24 -4.22 -5.97
N VAL A 116 -7.93 -4.04 -6.11
CA VAL A 116 -6.96 -4.22 -5.02
C VAL A 116 -6.10 -2.97 -4.93
N LEU A 117 -6.30 -2.19 -3.87
CA LEU A 117 -5.43 -1.06 -3.55
C LEU A 117 -4.21 -1.58 -2.78
N VAL A 118 -3.04 -1.51 -3.42
CA VAL A 118 -1.77 -1.98 -2.86
C VAL A 118 -0.93 -0.80 -2.39
N GLU A 119 -0.37 -0.91 -1.20
CA GLU A 119 0.39 0.14 -0.51
C GLU A 119 1.81 -0.34 -0.17
N ASP A 120 2.80 0.47 -0.55
CA ASP A 120 4.19 0.36 -0.08
C ASP A 120 4.33 1.12 1.24
N LEU A 121 4.56 0.40 2.35
CA LEU A 121 4.73 0.97 3.69
C LEU A 121 6.19 1.29 4.03
N GLY A 122 7.08 1.25 3.03
CA GLY A 122 8.48 1.58 3.15
C GLY A 122 9.39 0.40 2.82
N ARG A 123 10.45 0.68 2.07
CA ARG A 123 11.42 -0.35 1.65
C ARG A 123 12.28 -0.82 2.82
N ILE A 124 12.58 -2.11 2.79
CA ILE A 124 13.52 -2.75 3.72
C ILE A 124 14.89 -2.09 3.55
N ASN A 125 15.46 -1.59 4.66
CA ASN A 125 16.73 -0.87 4.68
C ASN A 125 17.89 -1.64 5.32
N TYR A 126 17.65 -2.90 5.73
CA TYR A 126 18.65 -3.76 6.34
C TYR A 126 18.40 -5.24 6.04
N GLY A 127 19.48 -6.03 5.94
CA GLY A 127 19.42 -7.49 5.81
C GLY A 127 19.22 -8.00 4.38
N PRO A 128 18.93 -9.31 4.21
CA PRO A 128 18.98 -9.99 2.91
C PRO A 128 17.84 -9.60 1.95
N LEU A 129 16.81 -8.91 2.44
CA LEU A 129 15.64 -8.50 1.65
C LEU A 129 15.72 -7.03 1.18
N ILE A 130 16.87 -6.36 1.34
CA ILE A 130 17.09 -5.05 0.71
C ILE A 130 16.87 -5.17 -0.80
N GLY A 131 16.16 -4.19 -1.37
CA GLY A 131 15.85 -4.15 -2.79
C GLY A 131 14.69 -5.05 -3.22
N GLN A 132 14.03 -5.74 -2.28
CA GLN A 132 12.82 -6.51 -2.60
C GLN A 132 11.74 -5.62 -3.23
N SER A 133 11.11 -6.14 -4.28
CA SER A 133 9.99 -5.52 -4.99
C SER A 133 8.78 -5.31 -4.09
N LYS A 134 7.95 -4.33 -4.45
CA LYS A 134 6.70 -3.97 -3.77
C LYS A 134 5.52 -4.30 -4.66
N GLY A 135 4.36 -4.54 -4.07
CA GLY A 135 3.15 -4.92 -4.80
C GLY A 135 2.60 -6.26 -4.37
N LEU A 136 2.09 -7.00 -5.34
CA LEU A 136 1.69 -8.39 -5.19
C LEU A 136 2.68 -9.27 -5.93
N ALA A 137 2.90 -10.50 -5.46
CA ALA A 137 3.61 -11.52 -6.22
C ALA A 137 2.83 -12.83 -6.22
N GLY A 138 2.35 -13.27 -7.39
CA GLY A 138 1.65 -14.55 -7.58
C GLY A 138 0.13 -14.57 -7.34
N GLY A 139 -0.52 -13.40 -7.21
CA GLY A 139 -1.96 -13.29 -6.97
C GLY A 139 -2.83 -13.80 -8.12
N ARG A 140 -3.98 -14.43 -7.79
CA ARG A 140 -4.97 -15.00 -8.72
C ARG A 140 -6.33 -15.28 -8.05
N ALA A 141 -7.42 -15.12 -8.80
CA ALA A 141 -8.77 -15.58 -8.42
C ALA A 141 -9.06 -16.98 -8.99
N HIS A 142 -9.77 -17.82 -8.23
CA HIS A 142 -10.14 -19.19 -8.65
C HIS A 142 -11.29 -19.78 -7.81
N LYS A 143 -11.85 -20.90 -8.31
CA LYS A 143 -12.79 -21.77 -7.58
C LYS A 143 -12.13 -22.40 -6.34
N ALA A 144 -12.90 -22.67 -5.29
CA ALA A 144 -12.39 -23.49 -4.20
C ALA A 144 -12.10 -24.91 -4.70
N ALA A 145 -10.97 -25.47 -4.24
CA ALA A 145 -10.55 -26.84 -4.53
C ALA A 145 -11.36 -27.88 -3.73
#